data_AF-A0A3E0HGT7-F1
#
_entry.id   AF-A0A3E0HGT7-F1
#
_cell.length_a   1.000
_cell.length_b   1.000
_cell.length_c   1.000
_cell.angle_alpha   90.00
_cell.angle_beta   90.00
_cell.angle_gamma   90.00
#
_symmetry.space_group_name_H-M   'P 1'
#
loop_
_entity.id
_entity.type
_entity.pdbx_description
1 polymer ?
#
loop_
_entity_poly.entity_id
_entity_poly.type
_entity_poly.pdbx_seq_one_letter_code
_entity_poly.pdbx_strand_id
1 'polypeptide(L)' 'MKKSILNLGKTLNKTEQTQISGGSEIVGLCDFRGNCPRGSYCADGYVCLRG' A
#
# COMPACT_ATOMS: atom_id res chain seq x y z
N MET A 1 -6.21 6.99 -36.09
CA MET A 1 -6.60 7.18 -34.67
C MET A 1 -5.43 7.83 -33.94
N LYS A 2 -5.58 9.07 -33.45
CA LYS A 2 -4.50 9.80 -32.78
C LYS A 2 -4.18 9.11 -31.45
N LYS A 3 -2.96 8.60 -31.29
CA LYS A 3 -2.49 8.05 -30.01
C LYS A 3 -2.20 9.21 -29.07
N SER A 4 -3.13 9.52 -28.17
CA SER A 4 -2.87 10.45 -27.07
C SER A 4 -1.87 9.78 -26.12
N ILE A 5 -0.62 10.25 -26.13
CA ILE A 5 0.32 9.92 -25.07
C ILE A 5 -0.23 10.57 -23.80
N LEU A 6 -0.61 9.74 -22.83
CA LEU A 6 -1.06 10.19 -21.53
C LEU A 6 0.12 10.92 -20.86
N ASN A 7 0.14 12.26 -20.91
CA ASN A 7 1.13 13.05 -20.17
C ASN A 7 0.81 12.91 -18.68
N LEU A 8 1.43 11.92 -18.04
CA LEU A 8 1.50 11.73 -16.59
C LEU A 8 2.38 12.83 -15.97
N GLY A 9 1.98 14.08 -16.20
CA GLY A 9 2.66 15.27 -15.75
C GLY A 9 2.65 15.32 -14.23
N LYS A 10 3.69 14.74 -13.64
CA LYS A 10 4.39 15.09 -12.40
C LYS A 10 5.45 14.03 -12.20
N THR A 11 6.66 14.32 -12.69
CA THR A 11 7.86 13.65 -12.17
C THR A 11 7.91 14.01 -10.69
N LEU A 12 7.45 13.10 -9.83
CA LEU A 12 7.58 13.25 -8.38
C LEU A 12 9.04 13.57 -8.10
N ASN A 13 9.30 14.74 -7.53
CA ASN A 13 10.65 15.08 -7.13
C ASN A 13 11.09 14.07 -6.04
N LYS A 14 12.40 13.82 -5.87
CA LYS A 14 12.88 12.82 -4.89
C LYS A 14 12.31 13.05 -3.48
N THR A 15 12.00 14.30 -3.14
CA THR A 15 11.36 14.73 -1.89
C THR A 15 9.90 14.24 -1.77
N GLU A 16 9.11 14.29 -2.85
CA GLU A 16 7.75 13.75 -2.93
C GLU A 16 7.75 12.22 -2.98
N GLN A 17 8.76 11.62 -3.61
CA GLN A 17 8.93 10.16 -3.62
C GLN A 17 9.26 9.59 -2.23
N THR A 18 9.76 10.42 -1.31
CA THR A 18 10.04 10.02 0.08
C THR A 18 8.75 9.83 0.89
N GLN A 19 7.58 10.27 0.38
CA GLN A 19 6.29 10.08 1.04
C GLN A 19 5.58 8.76 0.70
N ILE A 20 6.17 7.86 -0.10
CA ILE A 20 5.77 6.44 -0.10
C ILE A 20 6.54 5.71 1.01
N SER A 21 6.53 6.29 2.21
CA SER A 21 7.07 5.69 3.44
C SER A 21 5.91 5.48 4.42
N GLY A 22 4.81 4.94 3.92
CA GLY A 22 3.59 4.62 4.67
C GLY A 22 3.03 3.25 4.30
N GLY A 23 3.88 2.35 3.80
CA GLY A 23 3.49 0.97 3.58
C GLY A 23 3.41 0.28 4.94
N SER A 24 2.22 -0.07 5.38
CA SER A 24 2.05 -0.90 6.56
C SER A 24 2.89 -2.17 6.41
N GLU A 25 3.66 -2.52 7.44
CA GLU A 25 4.51 -3.71 7.41
C GLU A 25 3.61 -4.94 7.32
N ILE A 26 3.87 -5.82 6.34
CA ILE A 26 3.20 -7.12 6.27
C ILE A 26 3.77 -7.98 7.39
N VAL A 27 2.96 -8.21 8.42
CA VAL A 27 3.36 -9.01 9.58
C VAL A 27 2.81 -10.44 9.54
N GLY A 28 1.97 -10.77 8.55
CA GLY A 28 1.44 -12.11 8.36
C GLY A 28 0.16 -12.17 7.52
N LEU A 29 -0.52 -13.30 7.58
CA LEU A 29 -1.84 -13.53 6.99
C LEU A 29 -2.90 -13.57 8.10
N CYS A 30 -4.10 -13.06 7.80
CA CYS A 30 -5.24 -13.23 8.73
C CYS A 30 -5.89 -14.61 8.53
N ASP A 31 -6.51 -15.10 9.60
CA ASP A 31 -7.40 -16.27 9.51
C ASP A 31 -8.78 -15.90 8.94
N PHE A 32 -9.64 -16.90 8.70
CA PHE A 32 -11.02 -16.69 8.21
C PHE A 32 -11.90 -15.83 9.14
N ARG A 33 -11.45 -15.54 10.36
CA ARG A 33 -12.15 -14.70 11.34
C ARG A 33 -11.55 -13.29 11.40
N GLY A 34 -10.57 -12.98 10.57
CA GLY A 34 -9.90 -11.67 10.51
C GLY A 34 -8.92 -11.42 11.65
N ASN A 35 -8.46 -12.47 12.36
CA ASN A 35 -7.54 -12.30 13.47
C ASN A 35 -6.12 -12.01 12.99
N CYS A 36 -5.46 -11.05 13.64
CA CYS A 36 -4.07 -10.68 13.42
C CYS A 36 -3.30 -10.57 14.74
N PRO A 37 -1.96 -10.65 14.72
CA PRO A 37 -1.11 -10.36 15.87
C PRO A 37 -1.44 -8.99 16.50
N ARG A 38 -1.12 -8.82 17.79
CA ARG A 38 -1.38 -7.55 18.48
C ARG A 38 -0.67 -6.39 17.78
N GLY A 39 -1.41 -5.32 17.52
CA GLY A 39 -0.89 -4.11 16.86
C GLY A 39 -0.97 -4.14 15.33
N SER A 40 -1.57 -5.17 14.73
CA SER A 40 -1.89 -5.19 13.31
C SER A 40 -3.39 -5.35 13.06
N TYR A 41 -3.82 -5.05 11.84
CA TYR A 41 -5.19 -5.21 11.36
C TYR A 41 -5.21 -6.04 10.08
N CYS A 42 -6.31 -6.77 9.85
CA CYS A 42 -6.50 -7.55 8.64
C CYS A 42 -6.95 -6.61 7.52
N ALA A 43 -6.05 -6.34 6.57
CA ALA A 43 -6.32 -5.63 5.34
C ALA A 43 -6.80 -6.60 4.26
N ASP A 44 -7.84 -6.17 3.54
CA ASP A 44 -8.42 -6.87 2.39
C ASP A 44 -8.91 -8.30 2.67
N GLY A 45 -8.96 -8.72 3.94
CA GLY A 45 -9.42 -10.04 4.36
C GLY A 45 -8.37 -11.16 4.23
N TYR A 46 -7.13 -10.83 3.88
CA TYR A 46 -6.08 -11.84 3.67
C TYR A 46 -4.73 -11.51 4.33
N VAL A 47 -4.37 -10.23 4.49
CA VAL A 47 -3.04 -9.84 5.00
C VAL A 47 -3.14 -9.03 6.28
N CYS A 48 -2.29 -9.34 7.26
CA CYS A 48 -2.13 -8.53 8.46
C CYS A 48 -1.10 -7.43 8.23
N LEU A 49 -1.53 -6.19 8.43
CA LEU A 49 -0.74 -4.98 8.26
C LEU A 49 -0.51 -4.29 9.60
N ARG A 50 0.73 -3.90 9.88
CA ARG A 50 1.11 -3.09 11.05
C ARG A 50 1.44 -1.67 10.61
N GLY A 51 0.65 -0.71 11.12
CA GLY A 51 0.87 0.72 10.95
C GLY A 51 1.69 1.33 12.08
#